data_AF-A0A847ZXD2-F1
#
_entry.id   AF-A0A847ZXD2-F1
#
_cell.length_a   1.000
_cell.length_b   1.000
_cell.length_c   1.000
_cell.angle_alpha   90.00
_cell.angle_beta   90.00
_cell.angle_gamma   90.00
#
_symmetry.space_group_name_H-M   'P 1'
#
loop_
_entity.id
_entity.type
_entity.pdbx_description
1 polymer ?
#
loop_
_entity_poly.entity_id
_entity_poly.type
_entity_poly.pdbx_seq_one_letter_code
_entity_poly.pdbx_strand_id
1 'polypeptide(L)'
;SLSDGQKAARICAINIIAQINDATGGDLSRVARVVKLTGYVAVTPDFIDIPKVINGASDLFFEVFGDRGKHARAAVGVPVLPLDSAVEVEAIIEIE
;
A
#
# COMPACT_ATOMS: atom_id res chain seq x y z
N SER A 1 3.70 16.99 1.75
CA SER A 1 4.18 16.83 3.14
C SER A 1 4.15 15.36 3.56
N LEU A 2 4.65 14.98 4.75
CA LEU A 2 4.50 13.60 5.26
C LEU A 2 3.02 13.18 5.32
N SER A 3 2.14 14.05 5.82
CA SER A 3 0.71 13.78 5.89
C SER A 3 0.08 13.54 4.50
N ASP A 4 0.48 14.33 3.50
CA ASP A 4 -0.02 14.14 2.14
C ASP A 4 0.49 12.84 1.52
N GLY A 5 1.75 12.48 1.79
CA GLY A 5 2.30 11.18 1.40
C GLY A 5 1.51 10.01 1.99
N GLN A 6 1.15 10.09 3.28
CA GLN A 6 0.31 9.08 3.92
C GLN A 6 -1.08 8.97 3.27
N LYS A 7 -1.70 10.11 2.93
CA LYS A 7 -2.97 10.12 2.19
C LYS A 7 -2.81 9.50 0.80
N ALA A 8 -1.72 9.80 0.09
CA ALA A 8 -1.43 9.20 -1.21
C ALA A 8 -1.24 7.68 -1.10
N ALA A 9 -0.46 7.20 -0.13
CA ALA A 9 -0.28 5.77 0.14
C ALA A 9 -1.61 5.08 0.46
N ARG A 10 -2.50 5.74 1.23
CA ARG A 10 -3.84 5.23 1.52
C ARG A 10 -4.68 5.11 0.25
N ILE A 11 -4.61 6.07 -0.67
CA ILE A 11 -5.27 5.99 -1.98
C ILE A 11 -4.74 4.81 -2.81
N CYS A 12 -3.42 4.57 -2.82
CA CYS A 12 -2.85 3.39 -3.48
C CYS A 12 -3.43 2.10 -2.88
N ALA A 13 -3.54 1.99 -1.56
CA ALA A 13 -4.15 0.84 -0.91
C ALA A 13 -5.65 0.67 -1.25
N ILE A 14 -6.43 1.76 -1.34
CA ILE A 14 -7.82 1.72 -1.83
C ILE A 14 -7.88 1.14 -3.24
N ASN A 15 -7.00 1.59 -4.13
CA ASN A 15 -6.94 1.10 -5.51
C ASN A 15 -6.59 -0.39 -5.56
N ILE A 16 -5.66 -0.85 -4.73
CA ILE A 16 -5.33 -2.28 -4.62
C ILE A 16 -6.54 -3.08 -4.10
N ILE A 17 -7.23 -2.60 -3.06
CA ILE A 17 -8.42 -3.27 -2.51
C ILE A 17 -9.52 -3.37 -3.56
N ALA A 18 -9.69 -2.37 -4.42
CA ALA A 18 -10.62 -2.44 -5.55
C ALA A 18 -10.23 -3.54 -6.54
N GLN A 19 -8.93 -3.72 -6.83
CA GLN A 19 -8.46 -4.82 -7.67
C GLN A 19 -8.62 -6.19 -7.01
N ILE A 20 -8.40 -6.28 -5.69
CA ILE A 20 -8.68 -7.50 -4.92
C ILE A 20 -10.17 -7.84 -5.01
N ASN A 21 -11.05 -6.85 -4.81
CA ASN A 21 -12.49 -7.03 -4.91
C ASN A 21 -12.90 -7.56 -6.29
N ASP A 22 -12.34 -7.03 -7.38
CA ASP A 22 -12.59 -7.56 -8.72
C ASP A 22 -12.08 -9.01 -8.86
N ALA A 23 -10.84 -9.26 -8.44
CA ALA A 23 -10.21 -10.59 -8.52
C ALA A 23 -10.92 -11.66 -7.67
N THR A 24 -11.58 -11.28 -6.58
CA THR A 24 -12.35 -12.20 -5.73
C THR A 24 -13.83 -12.27 -6.10
N GLY A 25 -14.28 -11.58 -7.14
CA GLY A 25 -15.68 -11.57 -7.57
C GLY A 25 -16.62 -10.81 -6.64
N GLY A 26 -16.11 -9.77 -5.97
CA GLY A 26 -16.83 -8.94 -5.00
C GLY A 26 -16.77 -9.46 -3.57
N ASP A 27 -16.08 -10.57 -3.32
CA ASP A 27 -16.00 -11.19 -2.01
C ASP A 27 -14.60 -11.01 -1.39
N LEU A 28 -14.41 -9.93 -0.64
CA LEU A 28 -13.16 -9.66 0.08
C LEU A 28 -12.89 -10.68 1.20
N SER A 29 -13.86 -11.53 1.58
CA SER A 29 -13.63 -12.56 2.60
C SER A 29 -12.67 -13.66 2.11
N ARG A 30 -12.54 -13.84 0.79
CA ARG A 30 -11.63 -14.80 0.13
C ARG A 30 -10.14 -14.45 0.25
N VAL A 31 -9.79 -13.29 0.80
CA VAL A 31 -8.39 -12.95 1.10
C VAL A 31 -7.95 -13.74 2.33
N ALA A 32 -7.08 -14.73 2.15
CA ALA A 32 -6.47 -15.46 3.26
C ALA A 32 -5.45 -14.58 3.99
N ARG A 33 -4.59 -13.86 3.25
CA ARG A 33 -3.50 -13.05 3.80
C ARG A 33 -3.04 -11.95 2.84
N VAL A 34 -2.78 -10.76 3.36
CA VAL A 34 -1.90 -9.78 2.70
C VAL A 34 -0.46 -10.22 2.96
N VAL A 35 0.19 -10.84 1.98
CA VAL A 35 1.51 -11.46 2.17
C VAL A 35 2.59 -10.39 2.29
N LYS A 36 2.62 -9.46 1.34
CA LYS A 36 3.66 -8.43 1.25
C LYS A 36 3.12 -7.16 0.62
N LEU A 37 3.55 -6.00 1.14
CA LEU A 37 3.49 -4.73 0.43
C LEU A 37 4.90 -4.25 0.06
N THR A 38 5.07 -3.70 -1.14
CA THR A 38 6.23 -2.86 -1.48
C THR A 38 5.75 -1.47 -1.79
N GLY A 39 6.24 -0.48 -1.03
CA GLY A 39 5.90 0.93 -1.22
C GLY A 39 7.07 1.72 -1.79
N TYR A 40 6.79 2.47 -2.85
CA TYR A 40 7.73 3.38 -3.51
C TYR A 40 7.24 4.81 -3.28
N VAL A 41 8.12 5.70 -2.80
CA VAL A 41 7.76 7.09 -2.52
C VAL A 41 8.69 8.00 -3.30
N ALA A 42 8.14 8.87 -4.14
CA ALA A 42 8.91 9.86 -4.88
C ALA A 42 9.39 10.95 -3.91
N VAL A 43 10.69 10.97 -3.62
CA VAL A 43 11.27 11.87 -2.60
C VAL A 43 12.69 12.30 -2.96
N THR A 44 13.11 13.40 -2.36
CA THR A 44 14.50 13.83 -2.38
C THR A 44 15.38 12.91 -1.50
N PRO A 45 16.70 12.84 -1.75
CA PRO A 45 17.60 11.94 -1.01
C PRO A 45 17.68 12.18 0.51
N ASP A 46 17.32 13.38 0.98
CA ASP A 46 17.34 13.79 2.39
C ASP A 46 16.08 13.40 3.16
N PHE A 47 15.00 13.02 2.47
CA PHE A 47 13.78 12.57 3.14
C PHE A 47 13.94 11.12 3.61
N ILE A 48 13.85 10.90 4.92
CA ILE A 48 14.06 9.57 5.54
C ILE A 48 12.78 8.94 6.11
N ASP A 49 11.68 9.68 6.11
CA ASP A 49 10.40 9.26 6.68
C ASP A 49 9.55 8.38 5.73
N ILE A 50 10.17 7.78 4.71
CA ILE A 50 9.51 6.88 3.75
C ILE A 50 8.67 5.79 4.44
N PRO A 51 9.15 5.11 5.51
CA PRO A 51 8.33 4.09 6.18
C PRO A 51 7.05 4.66 6.80
N LYS A 52 7.08 5.92 7.26
CA LYS A 52 5.91 6.61 7.83
C LYS A 52 4.89 6.97 6.75
N VAL A 53 5.33 7.26 5.52
CA VAL A 53 4.44 7.47 4.37
C VAL A 53 3.66 6.18 4.07
N ILE A 54 4.36 5.04 3.97
CA ILE A 54 3.72 3.76 3.63
C ILE A 54 2.81 3.24 4.76
N ASN A 55 2.89 3.76 5.99
CA ASN A 55 1.89 3.46 7.03
C ASN A 55 0.47 3.81 6.58
N GLY A 56 0.28 4.85 5.74
CA GLY A 56 -1.05 5.16 5.21
C GLY A 56 -1.69 4.00 4.43
N ALA A 57 -0.88 3.20 3.73
CA ALA A 57 -1.33 1.96 3.09
C ALA A 57 -1.48 0.82 4.11
N SER A 58 -0.47 0.60 4.94
CA SER A 58 -0.45 -0.51 5.90
C SER A 58 -1.60 -0.46 6.90
N ASP A 59 -1.91 0.72 7.41
CA ASP A 59 -2.98 0.93 8.39
C ASP A 59 -4.34 0.62 7.75
N LEU A 60 -4.58 1.02 6.50
CA LEU A 60 -5.82 0.69 5.79
C LEU A 60 -5.98 -0.82 5.57
N PHE A 61 -4.93 -1.54 5.18
CA PHE A 61 -5.01 -3.00 5.03
C PHE A 61 -5.36 -3.68 6.36
N PHE A 62 -4.84 -3.19 7.49
CA PHE A 62 -5.21 -3.71 8.80
C PHE A 62 -6.65 -3.33 9.18
N GLU A 63 -7.09 -2.09 8.93
CA GLU A 63 -8.47 -1.64 9.17
C GLU A 63 -9.49 -2.51 8.41
N VAL A 64 -9.19 -2.92 7.18
CA VAL A 64 -10.11 -3.67 6.31
C VAL A 64 -10.06 -5.18 6.58
N PHE A 65 -8.87 -5.76 6.71
CA PHE A 65 -8.70 -7.23 6.80
C PHE A 65 -8.35 -7.74 8.21
N GLY A 66 -8.19 -6.85 9.19
CA GLY A 66 -7.77 -7.21 10.54
C GLY A 66 -6.41 -7.91 10.55
N ASP A 67 -6.30 -9.00 11.31
CA ASP A 67 -5.05 -9.78 11.40
C ASP A 67 -4.58 -10.36 10.06
N ARG A 68 -5.50 -10.63 9.12
CA ARG A 68 -5.16 -11.05 7.75
C ARG A 68 -4.50 -9.92 6.94
N GLY A 69 -4.73 -8.68 7.37
CA GLY A 69 -4.13 -7.48 6.80
C GLY A 69 -2.70 -7.20 7.23
N LYS A 70 -2.16 -7.90 8.25
CA LYS A 70 -0.75 -7.78 8.65
C LYS A 70 0.15 -8.40 7.57
N HIS A 71 1.21 -7.70 7.19
CA HIS A 71 2.04 -8.07 6.04
C HIS A 71 3.53 -7.82 6.28
N ALA A 72 4.38 -8.54 5.54
CA ALA A 72 5.77 -8.12 5.35
C ALA A 72 5.82 -6.84 4.50
N ARG A 73 6.86 -6.03 4.65
CA ARG A 73 6.94 -4.75 3.95
C ARG A 73 8.36 -4.34 3.56
N ALA A 74 8.46 -3.75 2.37
CA ALA A 74 9.58 -2.89 1.96
C ALA A 74 9.04 -1.48 1.65
N ALA A 75 9.81 -0.45 2.02
CA ALA A 75 9.46 0.94 1.77
C ALA A 75 10.73 1.66 1.30
N VAL A 76 10.72 2.17 0.07
CA VAL A 76 11.92 2.75 -0.57
C VAL A 76 11.63 4.11 -1.20
N GLY A 77 12.60 5.01 -1.09
CA GLY A 77 12.58 6.28 -1.81
C GLY A 77 13.03 6.06 -3.25
N VAL A 78 12.35 6.72 -4.20
CA VAL A 78 12.68 6.69 -5.62
C VAL A 78 12.73 8.12 -6.18
N PRO A 79 13.52 8.39 -7.23
CA PRO A 79 13.65 9.75 -7.76
C PRO A 79 12.41 10.22 -8.54
N VAL A 80 11.67 9.30 -9.16
CA VAL A 80 10.46 9.60 -9.94
C VAL A 80 9.59 8.35 -10.05
N LEU A 81 8.28 8.54 -10.17
CA LEU A 81 7.30 7.49 -10.43
C LEU A 81 6.51 7.80 -11.72
N PRO A 82 5.84 6.80 -12.32
CA PRO A 82 4.97 7.02 -13.47
C PRO A 82 3.92 8.10 -13.20
N LEU A 83 3.63 8.91 -14.23
CA LEU A 83 2.65 10.00 -14.18
C LEU A 83 2.92 11.05 -13.09
N ASP A 84 4.17 11.17 -12.63
CA ASP A 84 4.56 12.07 -11.54
C ASP A 84 3.81 11.78 -10.22
N SER A 85 3.48 10.51 -9.97
CA SER A 85 2.83 10.11 -8.72
C SER A 85 3.74 10.32 -7.52
N ALA A 86 3.17 10.74 -6.38
CA ALA A 86 3.90 10.86 -5.13
C ALA A 86 4.22 9.50 -4.49
N VAL A 87 3.33 8.51 -4.66
CA VAL A 87 3.44 7.18 -4.06
C VAL A 87 2.94 6.13 -5.06
N GLU A 88 3.61 4.99 -5.06
CA GLU A 88 3.17 3.76 -5.73
C GLU A 88 3.28 2.60 -4.73
N VAL A 89 2.30 1.69 -4.74
CA VAL A 89 2.29 0.51 -3.86
C VAL A 89 1.93 -0.70 -4.71
N GLU A 90 2.69 -1.78 -4.56
CA GLU A 90 2.33 -3.13 -5.03
C GLU A 90 2.00 -4.02 -3.83
N ALA A 91 1.21 -5.06 -4.08
CA ALA A 91 0.86 -6.05 -3.07
C ALA A 91 0.90 -7.46 -3.63
N ILE A 92 1.31 -8.41 -2.79
CA ILE A 92 1.12 -9.85 -3.01
C ILE A 92 0.04 -10.31 -2.04
N ILE A 93 -1.02 -10.89 -2.58
CA ILE A 93 -2.21 -11.30 -1.84
C ILE A 93 -2.40 -12.81 -2.01
N GLU A 94 -2.58 -13.50 -0.89
CA GLU A 94 -3.00 -14.89 -0.86
C GLU A 94 -4.54 -14.94 -0.84
N ILE A 95 -5.12 -15.68 -1.79
CA ILE A 95 -6.56 -15.86 -1.95
C ILE A 95 -6.93 -17.35 -1.88
N GLU A 96 -8.16 -17.63 -1.44
CA GLU A 96 -8.79 -18.95 -1.49
C GLU A 96 -9.53 -19.23 -2.80
#